data_AF-M2XFU7-F1
#
_entry.id   AF-M2XFU7-F1
#
_cell.length_a   1.000
_cell.length_b   1.000
_cell.length_c   1.000
_cell.angle_alpha   90.00
_cell.angle_beta   90.00
_cell.angle_gamma   90.00
#
_symmetry.space_group_name_H-M   'P 1'
#
loop_
_entity.id
_entity.type
_entity.pdbx_description
1 polymer ?
#
loop_
_entity_poly.entity_id
_entity_poly.type
_entity_poly.pdbx_seq_one_letter_code
_entity_poly.pdbx_strand_id
1 'polypeptide(L)'
;MQLFLSCLVPPPVKNKAHDSTCRKQLSKLRPCPNKYHLVMNHVQGGTHKRKVALVSLGCPKNTVDAEVLLGNLKRKGFQIVEKMEKADAVIINTCGFIEDAKRESLSFIFQALDWKKKHLKGVIVTGCLAQRYAEELAAQIPQVDAVVGFESYANVAQTLNQIFSQQEASRVQVGKATVPFQTEYIRHPLTPKHSAYLRVAEGCNHECSFCSIPSFRGRFRSKPFQSVIEEAKMLVEGGVCELNIIAEDTNQYGMDFGNQDQRRLADLLYELANLSSLKWIRLLYCYPSYFSPALIRAIAEIPQVVKYIDIPLQHASDGILTRMNRPNSQYTRQLLYQLKQNIPELCLRSTFICGFPGETEKDHQELVRFIKELGFSRAGFFTYSLEENTSAYSMDGHVPDEVKQARKDELVSLQQSIQESFAMKWVGKKINVLIDKVEQGYSKGRAYFDAPEIDGVVYVLQQLSPGRIYSIEILGTNGWDLYGHK
;
A
#
# COMPACT_ATOMS: atom_id res chain seq x y z
N MET A 1 3.38 28.39 12.62
CA MET A 1 3.17 27.21 13.48
C MET A 1 1.68 27.02 13.79
N GLN A 2 0.99 27.94 14.47
CA GLN A 2 -0.43 27.72 14.84
C GLN A 2 -1.43 28.08 13.72
N LEU A 3 -1.19 29.19 12.99
CA LEU A 3 -1.98 29.65 11.83
C LEU A 3 -1.91 28.74 10.58
N PHE A 4 -1.07 27.70 10.58
CA PHE A 4 -0.90 26.81 9.41
C PHE A 4 -1.80 25.58 9.49
N LEU A 5 -1.94 24.98 10.69
CA LEU A 5 -2.86 23.87 10.87
C LEU A 5 -4.31 24.33 10.67
N SER A 6 -4.67 25.54 11.12
CA SER A 6 -6.06 26.05 11.11
C SER A 6 -6.74 26.16 9.73
N CYS A 7 -6.00 26.02 8.63
CA CYS A 7 -6.57 25.98 7.27
C CYS A 7 -6.85 24.55 6.74
N LEU A 8 -6.48 23.50 7.50
CA LEU A 8 -6.71 22.08 7.16
C LEU A 8 -7.22 21.24 8.36
N VAL A 9 -6.92 21.64 9.61
CA VAL A 9 -7.17 20.86 10.84
C VAL A 9 -7.40 21.75 12.09
N PRO A 10 -8.47 21.54 12.89
CA PRO A 10 -8.62 22.17 14.20
C PRO A 10 -7.76 21.48 15.31
N PRO A 11 -7.20 22.21 16.30
CA PRO A 11 -6.17 21.68 17.20
C PRO A 11 -6.62 21.26 18.61
N PRO A 12 -6.11 20.10 19.07
CA PRO A 12 -5.44 19.96 20.39
C PRO A 12 -4.11 19.16 20.26
N VAL A 13 -3.13 19.10 21.19
CA VAL A 13 -2.77 19.85 22.41
C VAL A 13 -1.21 19.74 22.56
N LYS A 14 -0.55 19.95 23.72
CA LYS A 14 0.93 19.79 23.90
C LYS A 14 1.34 19.14 25.23
N ASN A 15 2.47 18.41 25.25
CA ASN A 15 3.36 18.31 26.43
C ASN A 15 4.83 17.90 26.08
N LYS A 16 5.70 17.75 27.10
CA LYS A 16 7.19 17.54 27.05
C LYS A 16 7.61 16.18 27.64
N ALA A 17 8.82 15.60 27.51
CA ALA A 17 10.01 15.67 26.61
C ALA A 17 10.83 14.36 26.87
N HIS A 18 12.16 14.15 27.09
CA HIS A 18 13.52 14.76 27.07
C HIS A 18 14.51 13.58 27.41
N ASP A 19 15.84 13.52 27.19
CA ASP A 19 16.77 14.06 26.18
C ASP A 19 18.20 13.43 26.32
N SER A 20 19.07 13.55 25.30
CA SER A 20 20.51 13.10 25.26
C SER A 20 20.75 11.56 25.40
N THR A 21 21.89 10.90 25.13
CA THR A 21 23.11 11.02 24.27
C THR A 21 23.70 9.58 24.09
N CYS A 22 24.90 9.20 23.58
CA CYS A 22 26.17 9.87 23.24
C CYS A 22 27.01 9.15 22.11
N ARG A 23 28.34 9.02 22.31
CA ARG A 23 29.46 8.50 21.47
C ARG A 23 30.14 7.27 22.15
N LYS A 24 31.21 6.55 21.73
CA LYS A 24 32.45 6.68 20.88
C LYS A 24 33.03 5.22 20.65
N GLN A 25 34.12 4.84 19.93
CA GLN A 25 34.85 5.26 18.71
C GLN A 25 35.96 4.21 18.32
N LEU A 26 36.07 3.73 17.06
CA LEU A 26 37.27 3.09 16.40
C LEU A 26 37.85 1.77 17.01
N SER A 27 38.60 0.87 16.32
CA SER A 27 38.98 0.58 14.91
C SER A 27 39.39 -0.93 14.81
N LYS A 28 40.35 -1.56 14.08
CA LYS A 28 41.46 -1.24 13.13
C LYS A 28 42.03 -2.57 12.55
N LEU A 29 42.40 -2.70 11.25
CA LEU A 29 43.51 -3.53 10.65
C LEU A 29 43.40 -3.74 9.11
N ARG A 30 44.43 -4.32 8.46
CA ARG A 30 44.72 -4.42 6.99
C ARG A 30 45.86 -5.45 6.74
N PRO A 31 46.23 -5.86 5.49
CA PRO A 31 45.45 -6.17 4.26
C PRO A 31 46.03 -7.40 3.49
N CYS A 32 45.95 -7.39 2.14
CA CYS A 32 46.77 -8.12 1.14
C CYS A 32 46.19 -9.44 0.53
N PRO A 33 46.62 -9.88 -0.68
CA PRO A 33 45.91 -9.45 -1.90
C PRO A 33 45.60 -10.56 -2.93
N ASN A 34 44.78 -10.26 -3.94
CA ASN A 34 45.01 -10.79 -5.29
C ASN A 34 44.46 -9.86 -6.40
N LYS A 35 44.96 -10.01 -7.63
CA LYS A 35 44.76 -9.04 -8.73
C LYS A 35 43.77 -9.52 -9.81
N TYR A 36 42.90 -8.61 -10.26
CA TYR A 36 42.46 -8.54 -11.66
C TYR A 36 42.43 -7.07 -12.09
N HIS A 37 42.99 -6.75 -13.26
CA HIS A 37 43.02 -5.38 -13.78
C HIS A 37 41.80 -5.12 -14.69
N LEU A 38 41.02 -4.11 -14.34
CA LEU A 38 40.13 -3.39 -15.26
C LEU A 38 40.63 -1.94 -15.34
N VAL A 39 40.76 -1.42 -16.56
CA VAL A 39 41.21 -0.04 -16.78
C VAL A 39 40.08 0.91 -16.41
N MET A 40 40.25 1.64 -15.32
CA MET A 40 39.35 2.70 -14.87
C MET A 40 40.01 4.05 -15.11
N ASN A 41 39.37 4.93 -15.88
CA ASN A 41 39.84 6.30 -16.05
C ASN A 41 39.78 7.03 -14.69
N HIS A 42 40.90 7.63 -14.28
CA HIS A 42 41.00 8.34 -13.00
C HIS A 42 40.22 9.65 -13.02
N VAL A 43 39.08 9.67 -12.34
CA VAL A 43 38.51 10.90 -11.75
C VAL A 43 38.86 10.86 -10.26
N GLN A 44 39.67 11.82 -9.80
CA GLN A 44 40.06 11.90 -8.38
C GLN A 44 38.93 12.53 -7.56
N GLY A 45 38.34 11.76 -6.65
CA GLY A 45 37.32 12.22 -5.71
C GLY A 45 37.12 11.21 -4.58
N GLY A 46 36.99 11.68 -3.34
CA GLY A 46 36.92 10.82 -2.15
C GLY A 46 35.70 9.88 -2.18
N THR A 47 35.94 8.57 -2.11
CA THR A 47 34.95 7.50 -2.39
C THR A 47 33.95 7.23 -1.25
N HIS A 48 33.39 8.27 -0.64
CA HIS A 48 32.25 8.10 0.28
C HIS A 48 30.93 8.10 -0.53
N LYS A 49 30.27 6.95 -0.63
CA LYS A 49 28.95 6.87 -1.27
C LYS A 49 27.96 7.78 -0.53
N ARG A 50 27.27 8.66 -1.28
CA ARG A 50 26.20 9.53 -0.77
C ARG A 50 25.07 8.64 -0.25
N LYS A 51 24.67 8.81 1.01
CA LYS A 51 23.64 8.01 1.67
C LYS A 51 22.26 8.60 1.47
N VAL A 52 21.27 7.77 1.17
CA VAL A 52 19.87 8.20 0.99
C VAL A 52 18.96 7.32 1.83
N ALA A 53 18.10 7.95 2.61
CA ALA A 53 16.94 7.30 3.23
C ALA A 53 15.67 7.62 2.43
N LEU A 54 14.68 6.74 2.51
CA LEU A 54 13.33 7.03 2.04
C LEU A 54 12.33 6.63 3.11
N VAL A 55 11.34 7.49 3.35
CA VAL A 55 10.14 7.18 4.14
C VAL A 55 9.02 6.91 3.13
N SER A 56 8.41 5.72 3.19
CA SER A 56 7.28 5.35 2.33
C SER A 56 6.00 5.36 3.16
N LEU A 57 4.99 6.11 2.70
CA LEU A 57 3.72 6.31 3.39
C LEU A 57 2.53 5.94 2.50
N GLY A 58 1.37 5.73 3.11
CA GLY A 58 0.12 5.47 2.39
C GLY A 58 -0.13 3.99 2.08
N CYS A 59 -0.04 3.60 0.81
CA CYS A 59 -0.58 2.33 0.32
C CYS A 59 0.43 1.49 -0.48
N PRO A 60 0.17 0.18 -0.68
CA PRO A 60 1.05 -0.74 -1.41
C PRO A 60 1.54 -0.26 -2.79
N LYS A 61 0.73 0.52 -3.51
CA LYS A 61 1.09 1.11 -4.82
C LYS A 61 2.22 2.14 -4.66
N ASN A 62 2.16 2.93 -3.59
CA ASN A 62 3.21 3.87 -3.20
C ASN A 62 4.47 3.13 -2.68
N THR A 63 4.31 1.97 -2.04
CA THR A 63 5.44 1.10 -1.67
C THR A 63 6.16 0.57 -2.92
N VAL A 64 5.45 0.12 -3.95
CA VAL A 64 6.06 -0.26 -5.25
C VAL A 64 6.84 0.91 -5.87
N ASP A 65 6.24 2.12 -5.90
CA ASP A 65 6.92 3.33 -6.36
C ASP A 65 8.24 3.59 -5.59
N ALA A 66 8.22 3.45 -4.27
CA ALA A 66 9.39 3.61 -3.42
C ALA A 66 10.47 2.54 -3.65
N GLU A 67 10.10 1.27 -3.77
CA GLU A 67 11.04 0.17 -4.01
C GLU A 67 11.79 0.32 -5.35
N VAL A 68 11.09 0.76 -6.38
CA VAL A 68 11.63 1.01 -7.73
C VAL A 68 12.53 2.25 -7.74
N LEU A 69 12.12 3.33 -7.05
CA LEU A 69 12.94 4.53 -6.87
C LEU A 69 14.27 4.18 -6.17
N LEU A 70 14.20 3.43 -5.06
CA LEU A 70 15.39 3.00 -4.31
C LEU A 70 16.29 2.04 -5.11
N GLY A 71 15.70 1.14 -5.91
CA GLY A 71 16.43 0.28 -6.84
C GLY A 71 17.22 1.08 -7.89
N ASN A 72 16.59 2.12 -8.46
CA ASN A 72 17.24 3.02 -9.40
C ASN A 72 18.34 3.89 -8.75
N LEU A 73 18.13 4.40 -7.54
CA LEU A 73 19.19 5.10 -6.79
C LEU A 73 20.40 4.19 -6.49
N LYS A 74 20.15 2.95 -6.09
CA LYS A 74 21.20 1.95 -5.85
C LYS A 74 22.00 1.66 -7.12
N ARG A 75 21.36 1.56 -8.29
CA ARG A 75 22.04 1.47 -9.61
C ARG A 75 22.86 2.72 -9.95
N LYS A 76 22.40 3.91 -9.56
CA LYS A 76 23.10 5.19 -9.77
C LYS A 76 24.21 5.46 -8.71
N GLY A 77 24.52 4.49 -7.86
CA GLY A 77 25.69 4.50 -6.96
C GLY A 77 25.43 4.99 -5.54
N PHE A 78 24.22 5.43 -5.20
CA PHE A 78 23.84 5.84 -3.85
C PHE A 78 23.84 4.64 -2.88
N GLN A 79 24.15 4.89 -1.62
CA GLN A 79 23.96 3.92 -0.54
C GLN A 79 22.59 4.13 0.10
N ILE A 80 21.70 3.13 0.04
CA ILE A 80 20.45 3.22 0.79
C ILE A 80 20.70 2.95 2.28
N VAL A 81 20.01 3.68 3.15
CA VAL A 81 20.00 3.47 4.61
C VAL A 81 18.57 3.56 5.15
N GLU A 82 18.23 2.69 6.10
CA GLU A 82 16.90 2.56 6.72
C GLU A 82 16.45 3.81 7.51
N LYS A 83 17.41 4.63 7.94
CA LYS A 83 17.22 5.68 8.95
C LYS A 83 17.68 7.02 8.43
N MET A 84 16.79 8.01 8.45
CA MET A 84 17.09 9.38 8.02
C MET A 84 18.21 10.00 8.84
N GLU A 85 18.34 9.62 10.11
CA GLU A 85 19.40 10.05 11.04
C GLU A 85 20.82 9.57 10.63
N LYS A 86 20.93 8.73 9.58
CA LYS A 86 22.18 8.18 9.04
C LYS A 86 22.43 8.56 7.58
N ALA A 87 21.55 9.36 6.97
CA ALA A 87 21.60 9.69 5.54
C ALA A 87 22.34 11.00 5.26
N ASP A 88 22.73 11.23 4.00
CA ASP A 88 23.14 12.55 3.51
C ASP A 88 21.92 13.33 2.96
N ALA A 89 20.88 12.64 2.45
CA ALA A 89 19.59 13.22 2.06
C ALA A 89 18.44 12.22 2.32
N VAL A 90 17.21 12.72 2.38
CA VAL A 90 16.00 11.88 2.56
C VAL A 90 14.95 12.18 1.49
N ILE A 91 14.17 11.16 1.15
CA ILE A 91 13.01 11.24 0.26
C ILE A 91 11.77 10.88 1.07
N ILE A 92 10.75 11.73 1.04
CA ILE A 92 9.46 11.45 1.68
C ILE A 92 8.46 11.11 0.57
N ASN A 93 8.13 9.82 0.44
CA ASN A 93 7.15 9.33 -0.52
C ASN A 93 5.75 9.35 0.12
N THR A 94 5.02 10.41 -0.19
CA THR A 94 3.81 10.85 0.50
C THR A 94 2.54 10.12 0.06
N CYS A 95 1.58 10.04 0.97
CA CYS A 95 0.18 9.79 0.64
C CYS A 95 -0.58 11.12 0.50
N GLY A 96 -1.58 11.16 -0.37
CA GLY A 96 -2.37 12.36 -0.64
C GLY A 96 -3.84 12.07 -0.96
N PHE A 97 -4.39 10.94 -0.50
CA PHE A 97 -5.74 10.50 -0.89
C PHE A 97 -6.82 10.79 0.16
N ILE A 98 -6.51 10.71 1.45
CA ILE A 98 -7.41 11.07 2.56
C ILE A 98 -6.68 11.99 3.53
N GLU A 99 -7.42 12.83 4.22
CA GLU A 99 -6.91 13.92 5.05
C GLU A 99 -5.91 13.46 6.13
N ASP A 100 -6.18 12.41 6.90
CA ASP A 100 -5.23 11.92 7.91
C ASP A 100 -3.89 11.44 7.30
N ALA A 101 -3.91 10.92 6.08
CA ALA A 101 -2.70 10.51 5.37
C ALA A 101 -1.94 11.71 4.75
N LYS A 102 -2.62 12.84 4.50
CA LYS A 102 -1.97 14.14 4.20
C LYS A 102 -1.27 14.67 5.46
N ARG A 103 -1.93 14.62 6.62
CA ARG A 103 -1.38 15.04 7.94
C ARG A 103 -0.13 14.24 8.32
N GLU A 104 -0.18 12.91 8.18
CA GLU A 104 0.97 12.03 8.38
C GLU A 104 2.14 12.41 7.45
N SER A 105 1.85 12.59 6.16
CA SER A 105 2.86 12.98 5.16
C SER A 105 3.53 14.32 5.50
N LEU A 106 2.75 15.33 5.90
CA LEU A 106 3.27 16.62 6.36
C LEU A 106 4.13 16.48 7.62
N SER A 107 3.73 15.64 8.58
CA SER A 107 4.49 15.37 9.81
C SER A 107 5.89 14.81 9.50
N PHE A 108 6.00 13.83 8.60
CA PHE A 108 7.29 13.30 8.16
C PHE A 108 8.13 14.29 7.34
N ILE A 109 7.51 15.19 6.56
CA ILE A 109 8.23 16.30 5.89
C ILE A 109 8.84 17.23 6.94
N PHE A 110 8.10 17.65 7.98
CA PHE A 110 8.65 18.51 9.02
C PHE A 110 9.74 17.81 9.86
N GLN A 111 9.57 16.51 10.16
CA GLN A 111 10.62 15.71 10.80
C GLN A 111 11.90 15.66 9.97
N ALA A 112 11.80 15.46 8.64
CA ALA A 112 12.93 15.50 7.73
C ALA A 112 13.63 16.87 7.70
N LEU A 113 12.86 17.97 7.75
CA LEU A 113 13.42 19.33 7.82
C LEU A 113 14.13 19.61 9.15
N ASP A 114 13.69 19.02 10.26
CA ASP A 114 14.42 19.05 11.54
C ASP A 114 15.72 18.24 11.53
N TRP A 115 15.87 17.26 10.63
CA TRP A 115 17.15 16.61 10.33
C TRP A 115 17.99 17.38 9.31
N LYS A 116 17.37 18.15 8.40
CA LYS A 116 18.06 19.10 7.51
C LYS A 116 18.74 20.24 8.27
N LYS A 117 18.13 20.72 9.35
CA LYS A 117 18.75 21.67 10.30
C LYS A 117 19.99 21.09 11.03
N LYS A 118 20.23 19.77 10.98
CA LYS A 118 21.30 19.08 11.71
C LYS A 118 22.41 18.53 10.82
N HIS A 119 22.06 17.81 9.75
CA HIS A 119 23.04 17.18 8.85
C HIS A 119 22.54 16.79 7.45
N LEU A 120 21.22 16.65 7.20
CA LEU A 120 20.75 16.33 5.86
C LEU A 120 21.02 17.51 4.91
N LYS A 121 21.56 17.21 3.75
CA LYS A 121 21.85 18.17 2.67
C LYS A 121 20.68 18.33 1.71
N GLY A 122 19.75 17.37 1.71
CA GLY A 122 18.57 17.37 0.84
C GLY A 122 17.35 16.69 1.46
N VAL A 123 16.18 17.27 1.20
CA VAL A 123 14.85 16.72 1.48
C VAL A 123 14.04 16.83 0.19
N ILE A 124 13.71 15.69 -0.42
CA ILE A 124 12.85 15.59 -1.59
C ILE A 124 11.48 15.08 -1.15
N VAL A 125 10.41 15.69 -1.64
CA VAL A 125 9.03 15.25 -1.42
C VAL A 125 8.50 14.66 -2.73
N THR A 126 7.89 13.48 -2.65
CA THR A 126 7.41 12.73 -3.83
C THR A 126 6.14 11.95 -3.47
N GLY A 127 5.56 11.16 -4.38
CA GLY A 127 4.31 10.43 -4.14
C GLY A 127 3.05 11.26 -4.38
N CYS A 128 1.91 10.79 -3.86
CA CYS A 128 0.60 11.30 -4.22
C CYS A 128 0.32 12.73 -3.76
N LEU A 129 0.87 13.19 -2.63
CA LEU A 129 0.72 14.60 -2.20
C LEU A 129 1.53 15.54 -3.11
N ALA A 130 2.74 15.13 -3.47
CA ALA A 130 3.62 15.87 -4.39
C ALA A 130 3.00 16.03 -5.79
N GLN A 131 2.29 15.01 -6.29
CA GLN A 131 1.60 15.08 -7.59
C GLN A 131 0.32 15.94 -7.55
N ARG A 132 -0.37 16.04 -6.40
CA ARG A 132 -1.61 16.84 -6.24
C ARG A 132 -1.35 18.32 -5.93
N TYR A 133 -0.45 18.60 -4.99
CA TYR A 133 -0.28 19.91 -4.35
C TYR A 133 1.15 20.45 -4.55
N ALA A 134 1.61 20.42 -5.80
CA ALA A 134 3.00 20.60 -6.17
C ALA A 134 3.54 22.00 -5.81
N GLU A 135 2.80 23.02 -6.24
CA GLU A 135 3.15 24.43 -6.07
C GLU A 135 2.90 24.88 -4.62
N GLU A 136 1.83 24.38 -3.99
CA GLU A 136 1.48 24.65 -2.60
C GLU A 136 2.58 24.13 -1.66
N LEU A 137 3.04 22.89 -1.84
CA LEU A 137 4.16 22.34 -1.08
C LEU A 137 5.45 23.13 -1.33
N ALA A 138 5.74 23.49 -2.58
CA ALA A 138 6.97 24.20 -2.94
C ALA A 138 7.03 25.64 -2.41
N ALA A 139 5.87 26.32 -2.33
CA ALA A 139 5.71 27.70 -1.84
C ALA A 139 5.54 27.78 -0.32
N GLN A 140 4.73 26.90 0.29
CA GLN A 140 4.46 26.91 1.73
C GLN A 140 5.59 26.25 2.55
N ILE A 141 6.34 25.33 1.96
CA ILE A 141 7.47 24.63 2.60
C ILE A 141 8.77 24.90 1.82
N PRO A 142 9.26 26.16 1.78
CA PRO A 142 10.40 26.56 0.96
C PRO A 142 11.72 25.84 1.32
N GLN A 143 11.78 25.18 2.49
CA GLN A 143 12.94 24.41 2.93
C GLN A 143 13.05 23.01 2.30
N VAL A 144 12.00 22.52 1.62
CA VAL A 144 12.08 21.35 0.71
C VAL A 144 12.89 21.74 -0.53
N ASP A 145 13.77 20.84 -1.00
CA ASP A 145 14.66 21.12 -2.14
C ASP A 145 14.00 20.81 -3.49
N ALA A 146 13.20 19.74 -3.56
CA ALA A 146 12.42 19.38 -4.73
C ALA A 146 11.11 18.68 -4.37
N VAL A 147 10.05 18.99 -5.11
CA VAL A 147 8.74 18.32 -5.11
C VAL A 147 8.62 17.60 -6.46
N VAL A 148 8.58 16.27 -6.45
CA VAL A 148 8.79 15.43 -7.63
C VAL A 148 7.59 14.52 -7.89
N GLY A 149 6.95 14.71 -9.05
CA GLY A 149 5.79 13.93 -9.50
C GLY A 149 6.19 12.69 -10.32
N PHE A 150 5.20 11.88 -10.69
CA PHE A 150 5.39 10.53 -11.25
C PHE A 150 6.29 10.51 -12.50
N GLU A 151 6.12 11.47 -13.42
CA GLU A 151 6.91 11.58 -14.66
C GLU A 151 8.42 11.80 -14.41
N SER A 152 8.77 12.41 -13.28
CA SER A 152 10.16 12.76 -12.92
C SER A 152 10.85 11.75 -12.01
N TYR A 153 10.24 10.61 -11.70
CA TYR A 153 10.85 9.59 -10.81
C TYR A 153 12.21 9.09 -11.30
N ALA A 154 12.40 8.96 -12.61
CA ALA A 154 13.69 8.61 -13.22
C ALA A 154 14.80 9.67 -12.96
N ASN A 155 14.41 10.93 -12.75
CA ASN A 155 15.31 12.07 -12.59
C ASN A 155 15.74 12.31 -11.14
N VAL A 156 15.13 11.65 -10.14
CA VAL A 156 15.44 11.84 -8.71
C VAL A 156 16.94 11.64 -8.40
N ALA A 157 17.60 10.71 -9.12
CA ALA A 157 19.05 10.51 -9.02
C ALA A 157 19.89 11.71 -9.49
N GLN A 158 19.41 12.46 -10.49
CA GLN A 158 20.02 13.70 -10.97
C GLN A 158 19.72 14.86 -10.00
N THR A 159 18.46 15.01 -9.58
CA THR A 159 18.02 16.02 -8.62
C THR A 159 18.79 15.94 -7.30
N LEU A 160 18.98 14.74 -6.74
CA LEU A 160 19.87 14.53 -5.59
C LEU A 160 21.31 14.98 -5.88
N ASN A 161 21.86 14.65 -7.04
CA ASN A 161 23.23 15.02 -7.39
C ASN A 161 23.42 16.53 -7.58
N GLN A 162 22.40 17.25 -8.08
CA GLN A 162 22.39 18.72 -8.13
C GLN A 162 22.37 19.33 -6.72
N ILE A 163 21.44 18.90 -5.86
CA ILE A 163 21.34 19.32 -4.45
C ILE A 163 22.67 19.10 -3.70
N PHE A 164 23.24 17.90 -3.81
CA PHE A 164 24.52 17.57 -3.17
C PHE A 164 25.74 18.31 -3.74
N SER A 165 25.58 19.00 -4.86
CA SER A 165 26.65 19.76 -5.53
C SER A 165 26.32 21.27 -5.59
N GLN A 166 25.28 21.70 -4.86
CA GLN A 166 24.79 23.08 -4.78
C GLN A 166 24.51 23.73 -6.15
N GLN A 167 24.11 22.91 -7.13
CA GLN A 167 23.64 23.36 -8.42
C GLN A 167 22.15 23.67 -8.37
N GLU A 168 21.71 24.69 -9.11
CA GLU A 168 20.28 24.95 -9.30
C GLU A 168 19.59 23.74 -9.96
N ALA A 169 18.42 23.42 -9.43
CA ALA A 169 17.49 22.44 -9.96
C ALA A 169 16.09 23.03 -9.84
N SER A 170 15.17 22.69 -10.75
CA SER A 170 13.78 23.10 -10.59
C SER A 170 13.23 22.54 -9.28
N ARG A 171 12.66 23.41 -8.44
CA ARG A 171 12.03 23.01 -7.17
C ARG A 171 10.76 22.20 -7.40
N VAL A 172 10.00 22.51 -8.44
CA VAL A 172 8.85 21.71 -8.88
C VAL A 172 9.27 20.88 -10.08
N GLN A 173 9.08 19.56 -9.97
CA GLN A 173 9.41 18.56 -10.98
C GLN A 173 8.20 17.64 -11.18
N VAL A 174 7.02 18.25 -11.32
CA VAL A 174 5.76 17.54 -11.49
C VAL A 174 5.35 17.63 -12.95
N GLY A 175 5.06 16.47 -13.53
CA GLY A 175 4.63 16.31 -14.91
C GLY A 175 3.29 15.59 -14.97
N LYS A 176 3.04 14.90 -16.09
CA LYS A 176 1.80 14.17 -16.32
C LYS A 176 1.60 13.05 -15.29
N ALA A 177 0.38 12.93 -14.79
CA ALA A 177 -0.08 11.73 -14.09
C ALA A 177 0.09 10.46 -14.95
N THR A 178 -0.24 10.58 -16.23
CA THR A 178 -0.26 9.46 -17.18
C THR A 178 1.13 9.18 -17.77
N VAL A 179 2.04 8.61 -16.97
CA VAL A 179 3.37 8.16 -17.40
C VAL A 179 3.35 6.83 -18.18
N PRO A 180 4.30 6.53 -19.08
CA PRO A 180 4.50 5.17 -19.59
C PRO A 180 4.96 4.21 -18.48
N PHE A 181 4.52 2.95 -18.51
CA PHE A 181 5.01 1.92 -17.60
C PHE A 181 6.53 1.71 -17.77
N GLN A 182 7.27 1.83 -16.67
CA GLN A 182 8.72 1.63 -16.65
C GLN A 182 9.08 0.20 -16.19
N THR A 183 10.37 -0.15 -16.27
CA THR A 183 10.90 -1.41 -15.74
C THR A 183 10.86 -1.43 -14.21
N GLU A 184 9.84 -2.07 -13.64
CA GLU A 184 9.59 -2.10 -12.20
C GLU A 184 10.25 -3.29 -11.46
N TYR A 185 10.88 -4.25 -12.17
CA TYR A 185 11.59 -5.37 -11.53
C TYR A 185 12.93 -4.99 -10.86
N ILE A 186 13.42 -3.77 -11.10
CA ILE A 186 14.65 -3.26 -10.51
C ILE A 186 14.32 -2.58 -9.17
N ARG A 187 14.24 -3.40 -8.12
CA ARG A 187 13.81 -2.94 -6.79
C ARG A 187 14.92 -3.00 -5.74
N HIS A 188 14.77 -2.16 -4.73
CA HIS A 188 15.30 -2.42 -3.40
C HIS A 188 14.10 -2.65 -2.48
N PRO A 189 13.88 -3.88 -1.99
CA PRO A 189 12.64 -4.22 -1.29
C PRO A 189 12.53 -3.49 0.04
N LEU A 190 11.31 -3.02 0.31
CA LEU A 190 10.85 -2.51 1.60
C LEU A 190 9.94 -3.55 2.28
N THR A 191 9.33 -4.45 1.51
CA THR A 191 8.57 -5.60 2.04
C THR A 191 9.48 -6.73 2.55
N PRO A 192 8.95 -7.67 3.38
CA PRO A 192 9.67 -8.88 3.76
C PRO A 192 10.08 -9.72 2.54
N LYS A 193 11.29 -10.32 2.55
CA LYS A 193 11.88 -11.01 1.38
C LYS A 193 10.95 -12.00 0.64
N HIS A 194 10.06 -12.65 1.38
CA HIS A 194 9.17 -13.70 0.87
C HIS A 194 7.81 -13.20 0.36
N SER A 195 7.48 -11.91 0.50
CA SER A 195 6.21 -11.32 0.08
C SER A 195 6.44 -10.01 -0.67
N ALA A 196 5.80 -9.84 -1.82
CA ALA A 196 5.92 -8.61 -2.61
C ALA A 196 4.57 -8.16 -3.18
N TYR A 197 4.50 -6.87 -3.50
CA TYR A 197 3.40 -6.27 -4.25
C TYR A 197 3.71 -6.25 -5.75
N LEU A 198 2.85 -6.88 -6.55
CA LEU A 198 2.94 -6.92 -8.01
C LEU A 198 1.91 -5.96 -8.59
N ARG A 199 2.38 -4.80 -9.08
CA ARG A 199 1.51 -3.80 -9.73
C ARG A 199 1.19 -4.25 -11.15
N VAL A 200 -0.08 -4.47 -11.43
CA VAL A 200 -0.58 -4.97 -12.74
C VAL A 200 -1.27 -3.88 -13.56
N ALA A 201 -1.81 -2.85 -12.92
CA ALA A 201 -2.43 -1.71 -13.58
C ALA A 201 -2.23 -0.45 -12.74
N GLU A 202 -2.52 0.71 -13.32
CA GLU A 202 -2.51 2.02 -12.66
C GLU A 202 -3.67 2.89 -13.13
N GLY A 203 -4.08 3.82 -12.27
CA GLY A 203 -5.14 4.77 -12.58
C GLY A 203 -6.52 4.13 -12.57
N CYS A 204 -7.57 4.93 -12.72
CA CYS A 204 -8.94 4.45 -12.56
C CYS A 204 -9.91 5.13 -13.54
N ASN A 205 -10.89 4.37 -14.03
CA ASN A 205 -11.96 4.87 -14.89
C ASN A 205 -13.32 5.00 -14.17
N HIS A 206 -13.42 4.66 -12.88
CA HIS A 206 -14.66 4.80 -12.11
C HIS A 206 -14.86 6.24 -11.63
N GLU A 207 -16.06 6.76 -11.87
CA GLU A 207 -16.46 8.13 -11.49
C GLU A 207 -17.07 8.16 -10.07
N CYS A 208 -16.54 7.35 -9.14
CA CYS A 208 -16.99 7.27 -7.75
C CYS A 208 -16.88 8.66 -7.07
N SER A 209 -17.99 9.18 -6.56
CA SER A 209 -18.13 10.63 -6.26
C SER A 209 -17.23 11.14 -5.13
N PHE A 210 -16.72 10.26 -4.27
CA PHE A 210 -15.76 10.54 -3.19
C PHE A 210 -14.29 10.38 -3.62
N CYS A 211 -14.00 9.96 -4.85
CA CYS A 211 -12.68 9.45 -5.23
C CYS A 211 -11.90 10.41 -6.15
N SER A 212 -10.86 11.05 -5.62
CA SER A 212 -9.99 11.96 -6.37
C SER A 212 -8.95 11.27 -7.27
N ILE A 213 -8.77 9.94 -7.15
CA ILE A 213 -7.72 9.14 -7.83
C ILE A 213 -7.56 9.43 -9.33
N PRO A 214 -8.63 9.48 -10.17
CA PRO A 214 -8.49 9.70 -11.61
C PRO A 214 -7.83 11.04 -11.96
N SER A 215 -7.93 12.06 -11.09
CA SER A 215 -7.33 13.39 -11.32
C SER A 215 -5.80 13.40 -11.25
N PHE A 216 -5.18 12.52 -10.45
CA PHE A 216 -3.74 12.57 -10.17
C PHE A 216 -2.97 11.27 -10.45
N ARG A 217 -3.62 10.09 -10.45
CA ARG A 217 -3.06 8.84 -11.01
C ARG A 217 -3.48 8.60 -12.47
N GLY A 218 -4.44 9.37 -12.99
CA GLY A 218 -4.91 9.28 -14.36
C GLY A 218 -5.96 8.18 -14.60
N ARG A 219 -6.33 8.01 -15.87
CA ARG A 219 -7.24 6.94 -16.33
C ARG A 219 -6.61 5.56 -16.20
N PHE A 220 -7.47 4.55 -16.10
CA PHE A 220 -7.06 3.15 -15.99
C PHE A 220 -6.20 2.71 -17.18
N ARG A 221 -5.11 2.02 -16.88
CA ARG A 221 -4.18 1.39 -17.84
C ARG A 221 -3.63 0.09 -17.29
N SER A 222 -3.64 -0.98 -18.07
CA SER A 222 -2.98 -2.24 -17.73
C SER A 222 -1.51 -2.23 -18.14
N LYS A 223 -0.65 -2.73 -17.26
CA LYS A 223 0.76 -2.97 -17.54
C LYS A 223 0.88 -4.10 -18.58
N PRO A 224 1.75 -4.01 -19.59
CA PRO A 224 1.85 -5.04 -20.63
C PRO A 224 2.09 -6.44 -20.04
N PHE A 225 1.31 -7.44 -20.48
CA PHE A 225 1.28 -8.77 -19.88
C PHE A 225 2.67 -9.38 -19.69
N GLN A 226 3.52 -9.31 -20.71
CA GLN A 226 4.89 -9.82 -20.66
C GLN A 226 5.73 -9.14 -19.57
N SER A 227 5.59 -7.82 -19.37
CA SER A 227 6.31 -7.07 -18.34
C SER A 227 5.83 -7.38 -16.91
N VAL A 228 4.58 -7.79 -16.74
CA VAL A 228 4.07 -8.31 -15.46
C VAL A 228 4.69 -9.67 -15.14
N ILE A 229 4.78 -10.55 -16.14
CA ILE A 229 5.35 -11.89 -16.00
C ILE A 229 6.87 -11.86 -15.78
N GLU A 230 7.60 -10.98 -16.47
CA GLU A 230 9.03 -10.77 -16.25
C GLU A 230 9.32 -10.26 -14.82
N GLU A 231 8.52 -9.32 -14.32
CA GLU A 231 8.63 -8.87 -12.93
C GLU A 231 8.33 -9.99 -11.93
N ALA A 232 7.26 -10.74 -12.13
CA ALA A 232 6.92 -11.86 -11.25
C ALA A 232 8.02 -12.91 -11.20
N LYS A 233 8.64 -13.24 -12.35
CA LYS A 233 9.80 -14.14 -12.46
C LYS A 233 10.98 -13.59 -11.64
N MET A 234 11.38 -12.34 -11.86
CA MET A 234 12.47 -11.69 -11.10
C MET A 234 12.21 -11.60 -9.58
N LEU A 235 10.97 -11.36 -9.16
CA LEU A 235 10.59 -11.33 -7.74
C LEU A 235 10.67 -12.73 -7.10
N VAL A 236 10.12 -13.75 -7.77
CA VAL A 236 10.14 -15.15 -7.29
C VAL A 236 11.56 -15.71 -7.26
N GLU A 237 12.41 -15.41 -8.25
CA GLU A 237 13.84 -15.71 -8.25
C GLU A 237 14.59 -14.99 -7.11
N GLY A 238 14.15 -13.78 -6.72
CA GLY A 238 14.61 -13.08 -5.53
C GLY A 238 14.27 -13.79 -4.21
N GLY A 239 13.35 -14.77 -4.23
CA GLY A 239 12.90 -15.55 -3.08
C GLY A 239 11.48 -15.21 -2.57
N VAL A 240 10.67 -14.50 -3.36
CA VAL A 240 9.27 -14.23 -3.05
C VAL A 240 8.42 -15.49 -3.25
N CYS A 241 7.56 -15.80 -2.26
CA CYS A 241 6.58 -16.89 -2.33
C CYS A 241 5.11 -16.42 -2.17
N GLU A 242 4.87 -15.17 -1.80
CA GLU A 242 3.54 -14.51 -1.85
C GLU A 242 3.59 -13.30 -2.79
N LEU A 243 2.76 -13.29 -3.83
CA LEU A 243 2.53 -12.12 -4.69
C LEU A 243 1.15 -11.53 -4.38
N ASN A 244 1.15 -10.29 -3.89
CA ASN A 244 -0.05 -9.50 -3.66
C ASN A 244 -0.30 -8.65 -4.91
N ILE A 245 -1.30 -9.05 -5.71
CA ILE A 245 -1.67 -8.41 -6.97
C ILE A 245 -2.43 -7.12 -6.66
N ILE A 246 -1.92 -5.99 -7.17
CA ILE A 246 -2.47 -4.66 -6.88
C ILE A 246 -2.64 -3.79 -8.13
N ALA A 247 -3.68 -2.97 -8.08
CA ALA A 247 -3.91 -1.78 -8.88
C ALA A 247 -4.86 -0.83 -8.11
N GLU A 248 -5.30 0.27 -8.71
CA GLU A 248 -6.51 0.99 -8.28
C GLU A 248 -7.78 0.12 -8.43
N ASP A 249 -7.87 -0.65 -9.52
CA ASP A 249 -8.87 -1.69 -9.78
C ASP A 249 -8.15 -2.92 -10.36
N THR A 250 -8.06 -4.00 -9.60
CA THR A 250 -7.24 -5.15 -9.99
C THR A 250 -7.92 -6.08 -11.00
N ASN A 251 -9.25 -6.25 -10.94
CA ASN A 251 -9.97 -7.15 -11.85
C ASN A 251 -10.42 -6.50 -13.17
N GLN A 252 -10.25 -5.19 -13.34
CA GLN A 252 -10.28 -4.53 -14.66
C GLN A 252 -9.05 -4.88 -15.55
N TYR A 253 -8.01 -5.56 -15.01
CA TYR A 253 -6.77 -5.83 -15.73
C TYR A 253 -6.97 -6.57 -17.07
N GLY A 254 -6.34 -6.00 -18.10
CA GLY A 254 -6.36 -6.41 -19.50
C GLY A 254 -7.57 -5.91 -20.30
N MET A 255 -8.59 -5.31 -19.68
CA MET A 255 -9.80 -4.88 -20.42
C MET A 255 -9.54 -3.73 -21.41
N ASP A 256 -8.46 -2.96 -21.20
CA ASP A 256 -7.99 -1.88 -22.08
C ASP A 256 -7.02 -2.34 -23.19
N PHE A 257 -6.63 -3.62 -23.22
CA PHE A 257 -5.74 -4.18 -24.25
C PHE A 257 -6.35 -4.27 -25.67
N GLY A 258 -7.63 -3.92 -25.85
CA GLY A 258 -8.28 -3.83 -27.15
C GLY A 258 -8.41 -5.17 -27.88
N ASN A 259 -8.27 -5.15 -29.21
CA ASN A 259 -8.42 -6.35 -30.05
C ASN A 259 -7.13 -7.18 -30.13
N GLN A 260 -5.97 -6.52 -30.00
CA GLN A 260 -4.64 -7.10 -30.18
C GLN A 260 -4.20 -8.08 -29.07
N ASP A 261 -4.78 -8.00 -27.87
CA ASP A 261 -4.52 -8.94 -26.78
C ASP A 261 -5.79 -9.20 -25.95
N GLN A 262 -6.27 -10.44 -25.97
CA GLN A 262 -7.48 -10.87 -25.26
C GLN A 262 -7.23 -11.39 -23.84
N ARG A 263 -5.97 -11.40 -23.37
CA ARG A 263 -5.64 -11.82 -22.00
C ARG A 263 -6.20 -10.84 -20.98
N ARG A 264 -6.69 -11.37 -19.86
CA ARG A 264 -7.24 -10.64 -18.70
C ARG A 264 -6.59 -11.15 -17.42
N LEU A 265 -7.12 -10.74 -16.26
CA LEU A 265 -6.61 -11.21 -14.95
C LEU A 265 -6.62 -12.74 -14.82
N ALA A 266 -7.62 -13.44 -15.37
CA ALA A 266 -7.68 -14.91 -15.31
C ALA A 266 -6.43 -15.57 -15.94
N ASP A 267 -6.07 -15.17 -17.16
CA ASP A 267 -4.91 -15.69 -17.89
C ASP A 267 -3.59 -15.36 -17.18
N LEU A 268 -3.52 -14.18 -16.56
CA LEU A 268 -2.39 -13.78 -15.73
C LEU A 268 -2.25 -14.68 -14.50
N LEU A 269 -3.34 -15.03 -13.82
CA LEU A 269 -3.30 -15.93 -12.66
C LEU A 269 -2.82 -17.35 -13.05
N TYR A 270 -3.21 -17.87 -14.22
CA TYR A 270 -2.70 -19.16 -14.71
C TYR A 270 -1.19 -19.11 -15.03
N GLU A 271 -0.69 -18.09 -15.73
CA GLU A 271 0.76 -17.99 -16.02
C GLU A 271 1.60 -17.69 -14.76
N LEU A 272 1.07 -16.95 -13.78
CA LEU A 272 1.73 -16.78 -12.48
C LEU A 272 1.77 -18.09 -11.69
N ALA A 273 0.75 -18.95 -11.77
CA ALA A 273 0.74 -20.24 -11.08
C ALA A 273 1.85 -21.19 -11.57
N ASN A 274 2.34 -21.03 -12.81
CA ASN A 274 3.46 -21.80 -13.36
C ASN A 274 4.81 -21.52 -12.66
N LEU A 275 4.91 -20.46 -11.84
CA LEU A 275 6.13 -20.10 -11.11
C LEU A 275 6.35 -21.03 -9.90
N SER A 276 7.20 -22.04 -10.06
CA SER A 276 7.36 -23.18 -9.13
C SER A 276 7.62 -22.83 -7.65
N SER A 277 8.27 -21.70 -7.35
CA SER A 277 8.54 -21.26 -5.96
C SER A 277 7.43 -20.38 -5.37
N LEU A 278 6.52 -19.86 -6.19
CA LEU A 278 5.32 -19.14 -5.75
C LEU A 278 4.38 -20.09 -4.98
N LYS A 279 3.78 -19.60 -3.91
CA LYS A 279 2.86 -20.38 -3.05
C LYS A 279 1.52 -19.69 -2.90
N TRP A 280 1.51 -18.36 -2.73
CA TRP A 280 0.29 -17.56 -2.62
C TRP A 280 0.24 -16.44 -3.67
N ILE A 281 -0.92 -16.29 -4.29
CA ILE A 281 -1.31 -15.16 -5.13
C ILE A 281 -2.58 -14.56 -4.49
N ARG A 282 -2.52 -13.30 -4.08
CA ARG A 282 -3.61 -12.61 -3.39
C ARG A 282 -4.16 -11.48 -4.24
N LEU A 283 -5.48 -11.39 -4.37
CA LEU A 283 -6.15 -10.27 -5.05
C LEU A 283 -6.54 -9.20 -4.02
N LEU A 284 -6.09 -7.97 -4.26
CA LEU A 284 -6.45 -6.78 -3.48
C LEU A 284 -7.09 -5.73 -4.39
N TYR A 285 -7.95 -4.85 -3.86
CA TYR A 285 -8.58 -3.76 -4.62
C TYR A 285 -9.37 -4.23 -5.84
N CYS A 286 -10.21 -5.26 -5.70
CA CYS A 286 -11.14 -5.65 -6.77
C CYS A 286 -12.42 -4.81 -6.75
N TYR A 287 -12.89 -4.40 -7.92
CA TYR A 287 -14.18 -3.72 -8.09
C TYR A 287 -15.31 -4.75 -8.32
N PRO A 288 -16.54 -4.52 -7.83
CA PRO A 288 -17.64 -5.48 -7.97
C PRO A 288 -17.97 -5.89 -9.41
N SER A 289 -17.82 -4.98 -10.39
CA SER A 289 -18.38 -5.19 -11.73
C SER A 289 -17.55 -6.07 -12.70
N TYR A 290 -16.34 -6.50 -12.33
CA TYR A 290 -15.41 -7.18 -13.26
C TYR A 290 -15.09 -8.65 -12.91
N PHE A 291 -15.99 -9.34 -12.20
CA PHE A 291 -15.87 -10.78 -11.95
C PHE A 291 -16.46 -11.62 -13.09
N SER A 292 -15.64 -11.91 -14.10
CA SER A 292 -16.03 -12.84 -15.17
C SER A 292 -16.06 -14.31 -14.69
N PRO A 293 -16.84 -15.20 -15.33
CA PRO A 293 -16.84 -16.64 -14.99
C PRO A 293 -15.44 -17.28 -15.08
N ALA A 294 -14.59 -16.81 -15.99
CA ALA A 294 -13.20 -17.27 -16.12
C ALA A 294 -12.32 -16.82 -14.92
N LEU A 295 -12.53 -15.60 -14.41
CA LEU A 295 -11.83 -15.12 -13.21
C LEU A 295 -12.30 -15.84 -11.95
N ILE A 296 -13.61 -16.02 -11.79
CA ILE A 296 -14.18 -16.80 -10.66
C ILE A 296 -13.62 -18.23 -10.68
N ARG A 297 -13.58 -18.86 -11.86
CA ARG A 297 -12.94 -20.18 -12.07
C ARG A 297 -11.46 -20.18 -11.66
N ALA A 298 -10.68 -19.23 -12.16
CA ALA A 298 -9.25 -19.14 -11.83
C ALA A 298 -9.01 -18.98 -10.31
N ILE A 299 -9.82 -18.17 -9.63
CA ILE A 299 -9.74 -18.00 -8.17
C ILE A 299 -10.15 -19.29 -7.43
N ALA A 300 -11.13 -20.04 -7.92
CA ALA A 300 -11.54 -21.31 -7.32
C ALA A 300 -10.49 -22.43 -7.53
N GLU A 301 -10.13 -22.69 -8.79
CA GLU A 301 -9.40 -23.89 -9.21
C GLU A 301 -7.88 -23.81 -9.00
N ILE A 302 -7.26 -22.62 -9.12
CA ILE A 302 -5.79 -22.49 -9.00
C ILE A 302 -5.36 -22.63 -7.52
N PRO A 303 -4.51 -23.60 -7.15
CA PRO A 303 -4.10 -23.81 -5.74
C PRO A 303 -3.31 -22.63 -5.14
N GLN A 304 -2.52 -21.95 -5.96
CA GLN A 304 -1.71 -20.79 -5.56
C GLN A 304 -2.58 -19.56 -5.26
N VAL A 305 -3.74 -19.41 -5.89
CA VAL A 305 -4.63 -18.27 -5.62
C VAL A 305 -5.34 -18.52 -4.29
N VAL A 306 -5.03 -17.70 -3.29
CA VAL A 306 -5.66 -17.81 -1.97
C VAL A 306 -7.15 -17.50 -2.09
N LYS A 307 -8.00 -18.20 -1.31
CA LYS A 307 -9.46 -18.02 -1.34
C LYS A 307 -9.86 -16.80 -0.52
N TYR A 308 -9.29 -15.66 -0.90
CA TYR A 308 -9.41 -14.36 -0.26
C TYR A 308 -9.54 -13.30 -1.35
N ILE A 309 -10.57 -12.46 -1.26
CA ILE A 309 -10.77 -11.33 -2.17
C ILE A 309 -11.14 -10.08 -1.36
N ASP A 310 -10.37 -9.01 -1.54
CA ASP A 310 -10.73 -7.67 -1.06
C ASP A 310 -11.55 -6.93 -2.13
N ILE A 311 -12.82 -6.67 -1.81
CA ILE A 311 -13.79 -5.97 -2.66
C ILE A 311 -14.32 -4.76 -1.87
N PRO A 312 -13.72 -3.57 -1.98
CA PRO A 312 -14.22 -2.37 -1.29
C PRO A 312 -15.64 -2.02 -1.74
N LEU A 313 -16.65 -2.27 -0.90
CA LEU A 313 -18.08 -2.06 -1.23
C LEU A 313 -18.55 -0.62 -1.01
N GLN A 314 -17.91 0.10 -0.09
CA GLN A 314 -18.15 1.49 0.33
C GLN A 314 -19.46 1.73 1.09
N HIS A 315 -20.60 1.20 0.64
CA HIS A 315 -21.85 1.26 1.40
C HIS A 315 -22.78 0.06 1.08
N ALA A 316 -24.00 0.05 1.63
CA ALA A 316 -25.01 -0.99 1.41
C ALA A 316 -26.42 -0.48 1.03
N SER A 317 -26.85 0.69 1.53
CA SER A 317 -28.09 1.34 1.07
C SER A 317 -27.98 1.86 -0.37
N ASP A 318 -29.00 1.57 -1.18
CA ASP A 318 -29.11 2.00 -2.58
C ASP A 318 -29.12 3.52 -2.75
N GLY A 319 -29.71 4.27 -1.82
CA GLY A 319 -29.73 5.75 -1.88
C GLY A 319 -28.32 6.34 -1.81
N ILE A 320 -27.47 5.75 -0.95
CA ILE A 320 -26.09 6.18 -0.75
C ILE A 320 -25.18 5.59 -1.82
N LEU A 321 -25.37 4.34 -2.25
CA LEU A 321 -24.65 3.76 -3.39
C LEU A 321 -24.89 4.56 -4.68
N THR A 322 -26.12 5.04 -4.91
CA THR A 322 -26.45 5.94 -6.03
C THR A 322 -25.66 7.25 -5.92
N ARG A 323 -25.71 7.95 -4.76
CA ARG A 323 -24.91 9.18 -4.55
C ARG A 323 -23.39 8.95 -4.63
N MET A 324 -22.91 7.76 -4.30
CA MET A 324 -21.50 7.36 -4.39
C MET A 324 -21.04 7.06 -5.84
N ASN A 325 -21.95 7.02 -6.83
CA ASN A 325 -21.73 6.45 -8.16
C ASN A 325 -21.20 5.00 -8.09
N ARG A 326 -21.99 4.12 -7.47
CA ARG A 326 -21.65 2.72 -7.17
C ARG A 326 -22.75 1.75 -7.63
N PRO A 327 -22.43 0.47 -7.89
CA PRO A 327 -23.42 -0.57 -8.15
C PRO A 327 -24.39 -0.72 -6.97
N ASN A 328 -25.64 -1.06 -7.25
CA ASN A 328 -26.69 -1.18 -6.23
C ASN A 328 -26.49 -2.41 -5.31
N SER A 329 -27.23 -2.42 -4.19
CA SER A 329 -27.20 -3.43 -3.14
C SER A 329 -27.62 -4.80 -3.68
N GLN A 330 -28.65 -4.87 -4.52
CA GLN A 330 -29.12 -6.12 -5.12
C GLN A 330 -28.04 -6.80 -5.99
N TYR A 331 -27.41 -6.05 -6.90
CA TYR A 331 -26.30 -6.53 -7.72
C TYR A 331 -25.12 -6.99 -6.87
N THR A 332 -24.76 -6.17 -5.87
CA THR A 332 -23.68 -6.48 -4.93
C THR A 332 -23.97 -7.78 -4.17
N ARG A 333 -25.19 -7.97 -3.68
CA ARG A 333 -25.62 -9.20 -2.99
C ARG A 333 -25.55 -10.41 -3.92
N GLN A 334 -26.07 -10.30 -5.15
CA GLN A 334 -26.03 -11.37 -6.15
C GLN A 334 -24.59 -11.81 -6.46
N LEU A 335 -23.68 -10.84 -6.67
CA LEU A 335 -22.25 -11.10 -6.85
C LEU A 335 -21.64 -11.85 -5.66
N LEU A 336 -21.84 -11.37 -4.43
CA LEU A 336 -21.22 -11.98 -3.25
C LEU A 336 -21.77 -13.39 -2.97
N TYR A 337 -23.06 -13.63 -3.25
CA TYR A 337 -23.63 -14.98 -3.22
C TYR A 337 -23.03 -15.87 -4.32
N GLN A 338 -22.89 -15.40 -5.56
CA GLN A 338 -22.25 -16.13 -6.65
C GLN A 338 -20.79 -16.48 -6.31
N LEU A 339 -20.01 -15.53 -5.78
CA LEU A 339 -18.62 -15.75 -5.39
C LEU A 339 -18.51 -16.82 -4.29
N LYS A 340 -19.31 -16.73 -3.21
CA LYS A 340 -19.33 -17.74 -2.14
C LYS A 340 -19.80 -19.12 -2.60
N GLN A 341 -20.68 -19.20 -3.60
CA GLN A 341 -21.15 -20.48 -4.17
C GLN A 341 -20.10 -21.15 -5.06
N ASN A 342 -19.31 -20.38 -5.79
CA ASN A 342 -18.37 -20.91 -6.79
C ASN A 342 -16.92 -21.02 -6.28
N ILE A 343 -16.58 -20.36 -5.16
CA ILE A 343 -15.24 -20.39 -4.55
C ILE A 343 -15.39 -20.94 -3.11
N PRO A 344 -15.11 -22.24 -2.89
CA PRO A 344 -15.12 -22.82 -1.55
C PRO A 344 -14.17 -22.11 -0.60
N GLU A 345 -14.56 -22.06 0.68
CA GLU A 345 -13.82 -21.39 1.77
C GLU A 345 -13.49 -19.90 1.55
N LEU A 346 -14.16 -19.24 0.59
CA LEU A 346 -13.92 -17.83 0.27
C LEU A 346 -14.08 -16.90 1.48
N CYS A 347 -12.98 -16.27 1.86
CA CYS A 347 -12.94 -15.14 2.76
C CYS A 347 -13.09 -13.83 1.98
N LEU A 348 -14.04 -13.01 2.39
CA LEU A 348 -14.27 -11.68 1.81
C LEU A 348 -13.75 -10.60 2.74
N ARG A 349 -12.97 -9.67 2.16
CA ARG A 349 -12.67 -8.37 2.77
C ARG A 349 -13.48 -7.28 2.07
N SER A 350 -13.93 -6.29 2.84
CA SER A 350 -14.53 -5.05 2.32
C SER A 350 -13.98 -3.81 3.05
N THR A 351 -14.26 -2.65 2.49
CA THR A 351 -14.09 -1.33 3.10
C THR A 351 -15.41 -0.58 2.99
N PHE A 352 -15.80 0.16 4.03
CA PHE A 352 -17.02 0.96 4.09
C PHE A 352 -16.73 2.39 4.57
N ILE A 353 -17.56 3.34 4.13
CA ILE A 353 -17.49 4.76 4.44
C ILE A 353 -18.74 5.15 5.25
N CYS A 354 -18.55 5.82 6.38
CA CYS A 354 -19.59 6.19 7.34
C CYS A 354 -19.83 7.70 7.36
N GLY A 355 -21.11 8.10 7.37
CA GLY A 355 -21.58 9.48 7.29
C GLY A 355 -21.25 10.16 5.96
N PHE A 356 -21.45 9.46 4.84
CA PHE A 356 -21.37 10.05 3.50
C PHE A 356 -22.46 11.14 3.32
N PRO A 357 -22.28 12.17 2.47
CA PRO A 357 -23.26 13.25 2.32
C PRO A 357 -24.66 12.74 1.96
N GLY A 358 -25.64 12.99 2.83
CA GLY A 358 -27.03 12.53 2.75
C GLY A 358 -27.35 11.22 3.48
N GLU A 359 -26.40 10.60 4.18
CA GLU A 359 -26.59 9.32 4.88
C GLU A 359 -27.49 9.45 6.12
N THR A 360 -28.71 8.92 6.02
CA THR A 360 -29.69 8.92 7.11
C THR A 360 -29.46 7.75 8.07
N GLU A 361 -30.12 7.77 9.22
CA GLU A 361 -30.06 6.66 10.17
C GLU A 361 -30.64 5.35 9.61
N LYS A 362 -31.61 5.45 8.67
CA LYS A 362 -32.12 4.28 7.96
C LYS A 362 -31.02 3.61 7.12
N ASP A 363 -30.19 4.41 6.46
CA ASP A 363 -29.12 3.94 5.56
C ASP A 363 -27.99 3.25 6.34
N HIS A 364 -27.59 3.85 7.47
CA HIS A 364 -26.63 3.26 8.40
C HIS A 364 -27.14 1.93 8.98
N GLN A 365 -28.38 1.91 9.49
CA GLN A 365 -28.98 0.67 10.01
C GLN A 365 -29.17 -0.40 8.91
N GLU A 366 -29.23 -0.02 7.62
CA GLU A 366 -29.19 -0.97 6.51
C GLU A 366 -27.79 -1.55 6.29
N LEU A 367 -26.73 -0.74 6.43
CA LEU A 367 -25.34 -1.20 6.41
C LEU A 367 -25.02 -2.15 7.59
N VAL A 368 -25.49 -1.82 8.80
CA VAL A 368 -25.41 -2.69 10.00
C VAL A 368 -26.04 -4.06 9.71
N ARG A 369 -27.25 -4.10 9.13
CA ARG A 369 -27.93 -5.35 8.75
C ARG A 369 -27.16 -6.11 7.66
N PHE A 370 -26.70 -5.42 6.62
CA PHE A 370 -25.97 -6.01 5.48
C PHE A 370 -24.68 -6.72 5.91
N ILE A 371 -23.89 -6.10 6.80
CA ILE A 371 -22.64 -6.68 7.32
C ILE A 371 -22.94 -7.90 8.20
N LYS A 372 -23.95 -7.81 9.07
CA LYS A 372 -24.38 -8.91 9.94
C LYS A 372 -24.91 -10.12 9.17
N GLU A 373 -25.62 -9.89 8.06
CA GLU A 373 -26.13 -10.93 7.16
C GLU A 373 -25.01 -11.62 6.38
N LEU A 374 -24.10 -10.83 5.78
CA LEU A 374 -23.07 -11.37 4.88
C LEU A 374 -21.84 -11.91 5.61
N GLY A 375 -21.56 -11.46 6.84
CA GLY A 375 -20.47 -11.98 7.68
C GLY A 375 -19.09 -11.91 7.00
N PHE A 376 -18.60 -10.69 6.75
CA PHE A 376 -17.28 -10.48 6.14
C PHE A 376 -16.16 -10.98 7.06
N SER A 377 -15.18 -11.72 6.52
CA SER A 377 -14.04 -12.23 7.29
C SER A 377 -13.16 -11.10 7.84
N ARG A 378 -13.09 -9.99 7.10
CA ARG A 378 -12.34 -8.76 7.42
C ARG A 378 -13.15 -7.56 6.90
N ALA A 379 -13.23 -6.45 7.64
CA ALA A 379 -13.79 -5.20 7.10
C ALA A 379 -13.16 -3.96 7.74
N GLY A 380 -12.91 -2.93 6.93
CA GLY A 380 -12.42 -1.63 7.39
C GLY A 380 -13.50 -0.55 7.33
N PHE A 381 -13.53 0.34 8.33
CA PHE A 381 -14.52 1.42 8.46
C PHE A 381 -13.84 2.78 8.60
N PHE A 382 -14.23 3.70 7.74
CA PHE A 382 -13.67 5.05 7.67
C PHE A 382 -14.79 6.07 7.72
N THR A 383 -14.59 7.20 8.41
CA THR A 383 -15.50 8.34 8.29
C THR A 383 -15.36 8.98 6.91
N TYR A 384 -16.42 9.60 6.39
CA TYR A 384 -16.33 10.36 5.14
C TYR A 384 -15.39 11.58 5.30
N SER A 385 -14.26 11.52 4.59
CA SER A 385 -13.31 12.61 4.42
C SER A 385 -13.76 13.52 3.27
N LEU A 386 -13.86 14.82 3.52
CA LEU A 386 -13.99 15.82 2.47
C LEU A 386 -12.72 15.83 1.62
N GLU A 387 -12.84 15.61 0.31
CA GLU A 387 -11.73 15.65 -0.64
C GLU A 387 -12.03 16.64 -1.76
N GLU A 388 -11.17 17.65 -1.90
CA GLU A 388 -11.27 18.67 -2.94
C GLU A 388 -11.25 18.04 -4.34
N ASN A 389 -11.97 18.67 -5.29
CA ASN A 389 -12.11 18.19 -6.67
C ASN A 389 -12.81 16.82 -6.81
N THR A 390 -13.54 16.37 -5.79
CA THR A 390 -14.49 15.25 -5.87
C THR A 390 -15.92 15.78 -5.92
N SER A 391 -16.86 15.08 -6.59
CA SER A 391 -18.24 15.56 -6.70
C SER A 391 -19.02 15.47 -5.39
N ALA A 392 -18.60 14.60 -4.45
CA ALA A 392 -19.15 14.52 -3.10
C ALA A 392 -18.77 15.73 -2.22
N TYR A 393 -17.70 16.47 -2.56
CA TYR A 393 -17.29 17.68 -1.83
C TYR A 393 -18.43 18.72 -1.78
N SER A 394 -19.06 18.96 -2.94
CA SER A 394 -20.14 19.93 -3.13
C SER A 394 -21.55 19.34 -2.97
N MET A 395 -21.71 18.17 -2.33
CA MET A 395 -23.04 17.58 -2.08
C MET A 395 -23.67 18.12 -0.80
N ASP A 396 -24.98 18.40 -0.85
CA ASP A 396 -25.76 18.71 0.33
C ASP A 396 -25.95 17.48 1.25
N GLY A 397 -26.06 17.75 2.55
CA GLY A 397 -26.30 16.75 3.58
C GLY A 397 -25.05 16.17 4.23
N HIS A 398 -23.93 16.92 4.27
CA HIS A 398 -22.74 16.54 5.04
C HIS A 398 -23.11 16.21 6.50
N VAL A 399 -22.81 14.98 6.93
CA VAL A 399 -23.12 14.47 8.27
C VAL A 399 -22.14 15.07 9.30
N PRO A 400 -22.56 15.45 10.52
CA PRO A 400 -21.64 15.93 11.56
C PRO A 400 -20.61 14.86 11.95
N ASP A 401 -19.36 15.26 12.20
CA ASP A 401 -18.26 14.32 12.44
C ASP A 401 -18.47 13.41 13.67
N GLU A 402 -19.16 13.91 14.71
CA GLU A 402 -19.58 13.11 15.88
C GLU A 402 -20.49 11.93 15.46
N VAL A 403 -21.42 12.17 14.52
CA VAL A 403 -22.32 11.14 13.98
C VAL A 403 -21.56 10.19 13.05
N LYS A 404 -20.65 10.70 12.22
CA LYS A 404 -19.77 9.83 11.38
C LYS A 404 -18.98 8.85 12.26
N GLN A 405 -18.41 9.36 13.36
CA GLN A 405 -17.55 8.60 14.25
C GLN A 405 -18.36 7.60 15.09
N ALA A 406 -19.51 7.99 15.64
CA ALA A 406 -20.41 7.07 16.35
C ALA A 406 -20.86 5.89 15.46
N ARG A 407 -21.24 6.15 14.19
CA ARG A 407 -21.60 5.11 13.23
C ARG A 407 -20.45 4.16 12.90
N LYS A 408 -19.25 4.72 12.70
CA LYS A 408 -18.03 3.94 12.50
C LYS A 408 -17.75 3.05 13.70
N ASP A 409 -17.89 3.55 14.94
CA ASP A 409 -17.59 2.78 16.15
C ASP A 409 -18.61 1.66 16.42
N GLU A 410 -19.89 1.86 16.09
CA GLU A 410 -20.90 0.79 16.08
C GLU A 410 -20.52 -0.32 15.07
N LEU A 411 -20.15 0.06 13.85
CA LEU A 411 -19.77 -0.88 12.79
C LEU A 411 -18.47 -1.62 13.07
N VAL A 412 -17.48 -0.95 13.67
CA VAL A 412 -16.26 -1.58 14.20
C VAL A 412 -16.62 -2.59 15.29
N SER A 413 -17.44 -2.22 16.27
CA SER A 413 -17.85 -3.11 17.37
C SER A 413 -18.59 -4.36 16.85
N LEU A 414 -19.49 -4.19 15.88
CA LEU A 414 -20.15 -5.30 15.18
C LEU A 414 -19.14 -6.20 14.47
N GLN A 415 -18.20 -5.62 13.72
CA GLN A 415 -17.24 -6.39 12.94
C GLN A 415 -16.23 -7.12 13.85
N GLN A 416 -15.83 -6.56 14.99
CA GLN A 416 -15.00 -7.24 15.99
C GLN A 416 -15.66 -8.55 16.44
N SER A 417 -16.94 -8.51 16.84
CA SER A 417 -17.71 -9.72 17.19
C SER A 417 -17.79 -10.74 16.05
N ILE A 418 -17.89 -10.29 14.79
CA ILE A 418 -17.87 -11.16 13.60
C ILE A 418 -16.48 -11.78 13.39
N GLN A 419 -15.39 -11.02 13.56
CA GLN A 419 -14.02 -11.49 13.38
C GLN A 419 -13.59 -12.46 14.49
N GLU A 420 -13.99 -12.22 15.74
CA GLU A 420 -13.83 -13.15 16.87
C GLU A 420 -14.59 -14.46 16.60
N SER A 421 -15.86 -14.36 16.18
CA SER A 421 -16.69 -15.50 15.78
C SER A 421 -16.14 -16.24 14.54
N PHE A 422 -15.32 -15.59 13.73
CA PHE A 422 -14.58 -16.22 12.62
C PHE A 422 -13.30 -16.89 13.13
N ALA A 423 -12.52 -16.21 13.96
CA ALA A 423 -11.27 -16.70 14.53
C ALA A 423 -11.47 -17.96 15.38
N MET A 424 -12.51 -17.97 16.23
CA MET A 424 -12.87 -19.11 17.08
C MET A 424 -13.21 -20.39 16.29
N LYS A 425 -13.62 -20.28 15.01
CA LYS A 425 -13.87 -21.45 14.15
C LYS A 425 -12.59 -22.20 13.74
N TRP A 426 -11.41 -21.64 14.01
CA TRP A 426 -10.12 -22.26 13.73
C TRP A 426 -9.49 -22.95 14.94
N VAL A 427 -9.97 -22.68 16.16
CA VAL A 427 -9.47 -23.35 17.38
C VAL A 427 -9.70 -24.86 17.29
N GLY A 428 -8.69 -25.65 17.66
CA GLY A 428 -8.67 -27.10 17.51
C GLY A 428 -8.47 -27.60 16.08
N LYS A 429 -8.12 -26.73 15.12
CA LYS A 429 -7.80 -27.10 13.73
C LYS A 429 -6.36 -26.76 13.38
N LYS A 430 -5.82 -27.47 12.39
CA LYS A 430 -4.55 -27.12 11.75
C LYS A 430 -4.79 -26.27 10.50
N ILE A 431 -4.07 -25.14 10.37
CA ILE A 431 -4.13 -24.23 9.22
C ILE A 431 -2.73 -23.99 8.64
N ASN A 432 -2.65 -23.63 7.36
CA ASN A 432 -1.38 -23.27 6.72
C ASN A 432 -1.03 -21.80 6.97
N VAL A 433 0.08 -21.56 7.68
CA VAL A 433 0.56 -20.25 8.10
C VAL A 433 1.88 -19.92 7.41
N LEU A 434 1.93 -18.81 6.68
CA LEU A 434 3.17 -18.24 6.15
C LEU A 434 3.85 -17.41 7.25
N ILE A 435 5.07 -17.78 7.62
CA ILE A 435 5.82 -17.07 8.68
C ILE A 435 6.46 -15.80 8.11
N ASP A 436 6.10 -14.65 8.68
CA ASP A 436 6.63 -13.35 8.26
C ASP A 436 7.86 -12.93 9.08
N LYS A 437 7.89 -13.24 10.39
CA LYS A 437 8.90 -12.74 11.32
C LYS A 437 9.19 -13.72 12.47
N VAL A 438 10.41 -13.67 12.99
CA VAL A 438 10.81 -14.28 14.27
C VAL A 438 11.00 -13.18 15.31
N GLU A 439 10.50 -13.40 16.52
CA GLU A 439 10.76 -12.58 17.70
C GLU A 439 11.31 -13.49 18.83
N GLN A 440 11.58 -12.95 20.03
CA GLN A 440 12.20 -13.73 21.10
C GLN A 440 11.22 -14.79 21.63
N GLY A 441 11.53 -16.08 21.40
CA GLY A 441 10.74 -17.23 21.84
C GLY A 441 9.59 -17.65 20.90
N TYR A 442 9.19 -16.82 19.92
CA TYR A 442 8.01 -17.09 19.08
C TYR A 442 8.13 -16.50 17.66
N SER A 443 7.21 -16.88 16.77
CA SER A 443 7.10 -16.38 15.40
C SER A 443 5.76 -15.70 15.15
N LYS A 444 5.75 -14.74 14.22
CA LYS A 444 4.54 -14.11 13.66
C LYS A 444 4.39 -14.51 12.20
N GLY A 445 3.17 -14.81 11.79
CA GLY A 445 2.81 -15.11 10.41
C GLY A 445 1.35 -14.81 10.13
N ARG A 446 0.87 -15.21 8.96
CA ARG A 446 -0.52 -15.01 8.49
C ARG A 446 -1.11 -16.29 7.93
N ALA A 447 -2.42 -16.41 8.00
CA ALA A 447 -3.18 -17.43 7.27
C ALA A 447 -3.49 -16.96 5.84
N TYR A 448 -4.06 -17.83 5.00
CA TYR A 448 -4.46 -17.44 3.63
C TYR A 448 -5.49 -16.30 3.62
N PHE A 449 -6.28 -16.15 4.69
CA PHE A 449 -7.31 -15.14 4.84
C PHE A 449 -6.85 -13.81 5.47
N ASP A 450 -5.53 -13.63 5.69
CA ASP A 450 -4.93 -12.39 6.20
C ASP A 450 -3.93 -11.79 5.21
N ALA A 451 -4.25 -10.61 4.68
CA ALA A 451 -3.32 -9.82 3.87
C ALA A 451 -2.21 -9.18 4.74
N PRO A 452 -1.04 -8.86 4.15
CA PRO A 452 0.03 -8.17 4.86
C PRO A 452 -0.44 -6.83 5.44
N GLU A 453 0.00 -6.51 6.66
CA GLU A 453 -0.15 -5.23 7.37
C GLU A 453 -1.58 -4.77 7.73
N ILE A 454 -2.64 -5.32 7.11
CA ILE A 454 -4.02 -4.79 7.23
C ILE A 454 -5.04 -5.72 7.90
N ASP A 455 -4.71 -7.00 8.10
CA ASP A 455 -5.59 -8.02 8.69
C ASP A 455 -4.96 -8.64 9.97
N GLY A 456 -5.37 -9.84 10.37
CA GLY A 456 -4.94 -10.48 11.62
C GLY A 456 -3.57 -11.16 11.56
N VAL A 457 -3.03 -11.49 12.73
CA VAL A 457 -1.74 -12.16 12.91
C VAL A 457 -1.93 -13.53 13.56
N VAL A 458 -1.15 -14.51 13.09
CA VAL A 458 -0.98 -15.81 13.74
C VAL A 458 0.31 -15.80 14.55
N TYR A 459 0.17 -15.90 15.87
CA TYR A 459 1.24 -16.04 16.85
C TYR A 459 1.56 -17.51 17.03
N VAL A 460 2.77 -17.90 16.63
CA VAL A 460 3.22 -19.29 16.67
C VAL A 460 4.24 -19.45 17.79
N LEU A 461 3.96 -20.28 18.78
CA LEU A 461 4.66 -20.41 20.08
C LEU A 461 6.00 -21.17 20.00
N GLN A 462 6.81 -20.83 19.00
CA GLN A 462 8.08 -21.46 18.61
C GLN A 462 8.75 -20.58 17.55
N GLN A 463 10.07 -20.68 17.38
CA GLN A 463 10.77 -19.95 16.33
C GLN A 463 10.81 -20.77 15.04
N LEU A 464 10.19 -20.24 13.98
CA LEU A 464 10.10 -20.86 12.66
C LEU A 464 10.76 -19.98 11.58
N SER A 465 11.24 -20.58 10.49
CA SER A 465 11.92 -19.82 9.44
C SER A 465 10.95 -18.91 8.67
N PRO A 466 11.21 -17.59 8.55
CA PRO A 466 10.42 -16.71 7.69
C PRO A 466 10.44 -17.15 6.22
N GLY A 467 9.38 -16.83 5.49
CA GLY A 467 9.20 -17.23 4.10
C GLY A 467 8.94 -18.72 3.89
N ARG A 468 8.53 -19.43 4.94
CA ARG A 468 8.04 -20.81 4.86
C ARG A 468 6.61 -20.90 5.37
N ILE A 469 5.84 -21.77 4.72
CA ILE A 469 4.51 -22.17 5.17
C ILE A 469 4.65 -23.39 6.06
N TYR A 470 3.99 -23.37 7.21
CA TYR A 470 3.88 -24.50 8.13
C TYR A 470 2.40 -24.79 8.40
N SER A 471 2.06 -26.06 8.62
CA SER A 471 0.78 -26.42 9.22
C SER A 471 0.88 -26.14 10.72
N ILE A 472 -0.02 -25.30 11.25
CA ILE A 472 -0.05 -24.82 12.62
C ILE A 472 -1.41 -25.18 13.24
N GLU A 473 -1.40 -25.87 14.37
CA GLU A 473 -2.55 -26.15 15.22
C GLU A 473 -2.90 -24.93 16.08
N ILE A 474 -4.13 -24.44 15.95
CA ILE A 474 -4.60 -23.25 16.66
C ILE A 474 -5.18 -23.65 18.02
N LEU A 475 -4.53 -23.21 19.09
CA LEU A 475 -4.92 -23.45 20.48
C LEU A 475 -5.97 -22.47 21.00
N GLY A 476 -6.03 -21.26 20.44
CA GLY A 476 -6.90 -20.19 20.93
C GLY A 476 -6.77 -18.90 20.12
N THR A 477 -7.45 -17.85 20.57
CA THR A 477 -7.45 -16.52 19.94
C THR A 477 -7.25 -15.42 20.99
N ASN A 478 -6.89 -14.22 20.53
CA ASN A 478 -7.02 -12.99 21.30
C ASN A 478 -7.70 -11.96 20.40
N GLY A 479 -8.97 -11.67 20.67
CA GLY A 479 -9.83 -11.07 19.66
C GLY A 479 -9.85 -11.95 18.40
N TRP A 480 -9.44 -11.37 17.26
CA TRP A 480 -9.34 -12.05 15.96
C TRP A 480 -7.95 -12.59 15.61
N ASP A 481 -6.92 -12.31 16.41
CA ASP A 481 -5.58 -12.88 16.23
C ASP A 481 -5.53 -14.32 16.75
N LEU A 482 -4.77 -15.19 16.07
CA LEU A 482 -4.74 -16.64 16.33
C LEU A 482 -3.45 -17.05 17.05
N TYR A 483 -3.52 -18.04 17.94
CA TYR A 483 -2.37 -18.54 18.72
C TYR A 483 -2.23 -20.06 18.55
N GLY A 484 -1.02 -20.55 18.29
CA GLY A 484 -0.82 -21.97 17.96
C GLY A 484 0.63 -22.50 17.97
N HIS A 485 0.78 -23.79 17.66
CA HIS A 485 2.06 -24.48 17.47
C HIS A 485 2.02 -25.38 16.22
N LYS A 486 3.09 -26.11 15.91
CA LYS A 486 3.17 -27.02 14.76
C LYS A 486 2.69 -28.43 15.17
#